data_AF-A0A7X7AWZ5-F1
#
_entry.id   AF-A0A7X7AWZ5-F1
#
_cell.length_a   1.000
_cell.length_b   1.000
_cell.length_c   1.000
_cell.angle_alpha   90.00
_cell.angle_beta   90.00
_cell.angle_gamma   90.00
#
_symmetry.space_group_name_H-M   'P 1'
#
loop_
_entity.id
_entity.type
_entity.pdbx_description
1 polymer ?
#
loop_
_entity_poly.entity_id
_entity_poly.type
_entity_poly.pdbx_seq_one_letter_code
_entity_poly.pdbx_strand_id
1 'polypeptide(L)'
;MKRVFPNAGTDSGEPRAGRPVLLAGRRGGRCLLVAGVVVGLVTACRVGGERGEQPAPPPANGGAAATTTEALAARLLEERYHLPEGVVAQAQREGSSLAEILVAANLSARAGRPLVAVLQARQQGQEWQAIARSYGLPEEALTQPAAPALPPADEARFRAVLEQQFRLPELTVAQLRRDGFSVVEILAAAALTGGGPDAVRALLYGARQGHGWQPVPGSPGARPQNTARPEGTTADEVAPYLRALLTDYYGLPAAEVTAAAEQGLPWSDLLVAANAAAGSGRPFARVVSWRAEGLGWSQIERRLGLDAGGALRLHAPKKR
;
A
#
# COMPACT_ATOMS: atom_id res chain seq x y z
N MET A 1 63.77 28.18 3.45
CA MET A 1 64.12 26.75 3.72
C MET A 1 63.68 25.92 2.52
N LYS A 2 64.66 25.49 1.70
CA LYS A 2 64.46 24.58 0.55
C LYS A 2 64.60 23.15 1.06
N ARG A 3 63.67 22.25 0.70
CA ARG A 3 63.95 20.81 0.64
C ARG A 3 63.55 20.30 -0.74
N VAL A 4 64.58 20.04 -1.53
CA VAL A 4 64.62 19.20 -2.72
C VAL A 4 64.96 17.79 -2.21
N PHE A 5 64.32 16.74 -2.72
CA PHE A 5 64.98 15.50 -3.15
C PHE A 5 64.03 14.67 -4.06
N PRO A 6 64.57 13.84 -5.00
CA PRO A 6 63.91 13.43 -6.24
C PRO A 6 63.71 11.89 -6.39
N ASN A 7 63.39 11.49 -7.63
CA ASN A 7 63.38 10.18 -8.29
C ASN A 7 62.09 9.36 -8.19
N ALA A 8 61.35 9.14 -9.28
CA ALA A 8 61.70 8.52 -10.57
C ALA A 8 61.96 7.01 -10.43
N GLY A 9 60.89 6.24 -10.65
CA GLY A 9 60.90 4.81 -10.89
C GLY A 9 59.85 4.50 -11.95
N THR A 10 60.29 4.43 -13.20
CA THR A 10 59.56 3.86 -14.32
C THR A 10 59.50 2.35 -14.15
N ASP A 11 58.30 1.78 -14.05
CA ASP A 11 58.11 0.34 -14.24
C ASP A 11 56.99 0.12 -15.26
N SER A 12 57.43 -0.32 -16.44
CA SER A 12 56.64 -0.54 -17.64
C SER A 12 56.19 -2.00 -17.63
N GLY A 13 55.11 -2.30 -16.92
CA GLY A 13 54.46 -3.61 -16.93
C GLY A 13 53.44 -3.72 -18.06
N GLU A 14 53.76 -4.47 -19.12
CA GLU A 14 52.81 -4.91 -20.16
C GLU A 14 51.57 -5.59 -19.56
N PRO A 15 50.34 -5.25 -19.97
CA PRO A 15 49.19 -6.11 -19.74
C PRO A 15 49.17 -7.22 -20.79
N ARG A 16 49.53 -8.44 -20.36
CA ARG A 16 49.27 -9.69 -21.08
C ARG A 16 47.79 -9.79 -21.44
N ALA A 17 47.51 -10.06 -22.71
CA ALA A 17 46.21 -10.43 -23.23
C ALA A 17 45.68 -11.70 -22.52
N GLY A 18 44.80 -11.49 -21.55
CA GLY A 18 44.04 -12.54 -20.88
C GLY A 18 42.90 -13.04 -21.77
N ARG A 19 42.87 -14.36 -21.99
CA ARG A 19 41.84 -15.12 -22.68
C ARG A 19 40.41 -14.74 -22.26
N PRO A 20 39.42 -14.81 -23.17
CA PRO A 20 38.01 -14.67 -22.80
C PRO A 20 37.60 -15.84 -21.90
N VAL A 21 37.29 -15.54 -20.64
CA VAL A 21 36.55 -16.45 -19.76
C VAL A 21 35.10 -16.38 -20.19
N LEU A 22 34.66 -17.38 -20.95
CA LEU A 22 33.25 -17.69 -21.15
C LEU A 22 32.64 -18.05 -19.80
N LEU A 23 32.00 -17.06 -19.16
CA LEU A 23 31.10 -17.26 -18.03
C LEU A 23 29.79 -17.90 -18.54
N ALA A 24 29.86 -19.19 -18.86
CA ALA A 24 28.69 -20.06 -18.91
C ALA A 24 28.51 -20.65 -17.51
N GLY A 25 27.53 -20.17 -16.74
CA GLY A 25 27.29 -20.74 -15.42
C GLY A 25 26.14 -20.16 -14.63
N ARG A 26 25.05 -20.94 -14.55
CA ARG A 26 23.95 -20.91 -13.55
C ARG A 26 22.88 -19.82 -13.68
N ARG A 27 21.92 -20.06 -14.59
CA ARG A 27 20.53 -19.53 -14.54
C ARG A 27 19.50 -20.53 -13.96
N GLY A 28 19.93 -21.48 -13.13
CA GLY A 28 19.06 -22.59 -12.67
C GLY A 28 18.19 -22.32 -11.44
N GLY A 29 18.48 -21.29 -10.63
CA GLY A 29 17.79 -21.04 -9.36
C GLY A 29 16.74 -19.92 -9.37
N ARG A 30 16.63 -19.14 -10.47
CA ARG A 30 15.86 -17.89 -10.51
C ARG A 30 14.36 -18.06 -10.78
N CYS A 31 13.93 -19.21 -11.29
CA CYS A 31 12.51 -19.42 -11.66
C CYS A 31 11.59 -19.71 -10.47
N LEU A 32 12.10 -20.30 -9.38
CA LEU A 32 11.24 -20.78 -8.29
C LEU A 32 10.61 -19.65 -7.47
N LEU A 33 11.37 -18.57 -7.23
CA LEU A 33 10.87 -17.44 -6.44
C LEU A 33 9.85 -16.61 -7.22
N VAL A 34 10.09 -16.41 -8.52
CA VAL A 34 9.16 -15.69 -9.42
C VAL A 34 7.87 -16.51 -9.61
N ALA A 35 7.97 -17.82 -9.80
CA ALA A 35 6.79 -18.69 -9.87
C ALA A 35 6.00 -18.67 -8.56
N GLY A 36 6.67 -18.73 -7.40
CA GLY A 36 6.02 -18.65 -6.09
C GLY A 36 5.35 -17.30 -5.83
N VAL A 37 5.96 -16.19 -6.27
CA VAL A 37 5.39 -14.84 -6.16
C VAL A 37 4.19 -14.66 -7.08
N VAL A 38 4.27 -15.12 -8.34
CA VAL A 38 3.13 -15.07 -9.27
C VAL A 38 1.99 -15.93 -8.73
N VAL A 39 2.26 -17.16 -8.27
CA VAL A 39 1.24 -18.02 -7.65
C VAL A 39 0.68 -17.39 -6.38
N GLY A 40 1.51 -16.76 -5.54
CA GLY A 40 1.06 -16.05 -4.34
C GLY A 40 0.15 -14.86 -4.66
N LEU A 41 0.55 -14.03 -5.64
CA LEU A 41 -0.22 -12.87 -6.11
C LEU A 41 -1.52 -13.29 -6.81
N VAL A 42 -1.47 -14.32 -7.64
CA VAL A 42 -2.61 -14.91 -8.34
C VAL A 42 -3.60 -15.55 -7.36
N THR A 43 -3.12 -16.37 -6.44
CA THR A 43 -3.97 -17.02 -5.41
C THR A 43 -4.61 -15.98 -4.51
N ALA A 44 -3.86 -14.95 -4.09
CA ALA A 44 -4.40 -13.84 -3.31
C ALA A 44 -5.46 -13.02 -4.07
N CYS A 45 -5.47 -13.04 -5.41
CA CYS A 45 -6.47 -12.34 -6.22
C CYS A 45 -7.70 -13.22 -6.53
N ARG A 46 -7.53 -14.52 -6.71
CA ARG A 46 -8.64 -15.46 -6.98
C ARG A 46 -9.63 -15.59 -5.81
N VAL A 47 -9.13 -15.52 -4.58
CA VAL A 47 -9.96 -15.63 -3.35
C VAL A 47 -10.97 -14.48 -3.22
N GLY A 48 -10.77 -13.33 -3.87
CA GLY A 48 -11.69 -12.18 -3.75
C GLY A 48 -12.78 -12.07 -4.82
N GLY A 49 -12.93 -13.05 -5.73
CA GLY A 49 -13.70 -12.90 -6.97
C GLY A 49 -14.82 -13.92 -7.22
N GLU A 50 -15.15 -14.81 -6.30
CA GLU A 50 -16.15 -15.86 -6.56
C GLU A 50 -17.58 -15.38 -6.27
N ARG A 51 -18.21 -14.73 -7.26
CA ARG A 51 -19.63 -14.90 -7.55
C ARG A 51 -19.77 -15.50 -8.94
N GLY A 52 -20.45 -16.64 -8.99
CA GLY A 52 -20.40 -17.58 -10.10
C GLY A 52 -20.92 -17.02 -11.42
N GLU A 53 -20.06 -17.08 -12.43
CA GLU A 53 -20.49 -17.25 -13.81
C GLU A 53 -19.38 -18.01 -14.54
N GLN A 54 -19.68 -19.24 -14.96
CA GLN A 54 -18.74 -20.07 -15.70
C GLN A 54 -18.85 -19.66 -17.18
N PRO A 55 -17.82 -19.04 -17.78
CA PRO A 55 -17.91 -18.57 -19.16
C PRO A 55 -17.92 -19.75 -20.13
N ALA A 56 -18.74 -19.62 -21.17
CA ALA A 56 -18.82 -20.57 -22.28
C ALA A 56 -17.43 -20.78 -22.93
N PRO A 57 -17.13 -22.01 -23.42
CA PRO A 57 -15.84 -22.30 -24.03
C PRO A 57 -15.64 -21.45 -25.29
N PRO A 58 -14.45 -20.83 -25.48
CA PRO A 58 -14.18 -20.01 -26.65
C PRO A 58 -14.03 -20.87 -27.93
N PRO A 59 -14.32 -20.30 -29.12
CA PRO A 59 -14.12 -20.97 -30.39
C PRO A 59 -12.63 -21.22 -30.66
N ALA A 60 -12.34 -22.41 -31.20
CA ALA A 60 -10.99 -22.87 -31.52
C ALA A 60 -10.41 -22.11 -32.73
N ASN A 61 -9.68 -21.02 -32.49
CA ASN A 61 -8.80 -20.40 -33.47
C ASN A 61 -7.35 -20.51 -32.99
N GLY A 62 -6.49 -21.09 -33.84
CA GLY A 62 -5.12 -21.53 -33.54
C GLY A 62 -4.07 -20.44 -33.31
N GLY A 63 -4.40 -19.40 -32.54
CA GLY A 63 -3.39 -18.58 -31.88
C GLY A 63 -2.84 -19.37 -30.69
N ALA A 64 -1.51 -19.44 -30.54
CA ALA A 64 -0.88 -20.04 -29.37
C ALA A 64 -1.51 -19.44 -28.11
N ALA A 65 -2.34 -20.21 -27.43
CA ALA A 65 -3.07 -19.75 -26.25
C ALA A 65 -2.02 -19.28 -25.25
N ALA A 66 -1.94 -17.95 -25.05
CA ALA A 66 -1.18 -17.39 -23.95
C ALA A 66 -1.54 -18.21 -22.71
N THR A 67 -0.53 -18.74 -22.03
CA THR A 67 -0.78 -19.60 -20.88
C THR A 67 -1.69 -18.83 -19.92
N THR A 68 -2.67 -19.50 -19.29
CA THR A 68 -3.68 -18.86 -18.44
C THR A 68 -3.06 -17.92 -17.39
N THR A 69 -1.81 -18.19 -17.01
CA THR A 69 -0.99 -17.37 -16.11
C THR A 69 -0.56 -16.01 -16.69
N GLU A 70 -0.19 -15.93 -17.97
CA GLU A 70 0.23 -14.67 -18.61
C GLU A 70 -0.94 -13.72 -18.80
N ALA A 71 -2.09 -14.22 -19.26
CA ALA A 71 -3.31 -13.44 -19.39
C ALA A 71 -3.77 -12.89 -18.02
N LEU A 72 -3.64 -13.70 -16.97
CA LEU A 72 -3.95 -13.26 -15.61
C LEU A 72 -2.95 -12.22 -15.10
N ALA A 73 -1.65 -12.38 -15.36
CA ALA A 73 -0.64 -11.39 -14.99
C ALA A 73 -0.90 -10.05 -15.68
N ALA A 74 -1.26 -10.04 -16.97
CA ALA A 74 -1.64 -8.85 -17.70
C ALA A 74 -2.86 -8.14 -17.07
N ARG A 75 -3.92 -8.89 -16.76
CA ARG A 75 -5.10 -8.34 -16.06
C ARG A 75 -4.75 -7.76 -14.70
N LEU A 76 -3.87 -8.40 -13.92
CA LEU A 76 -3.43 -7.86 -12.64
C LEU A 76 -2.64 -6.55 -12.79
N LEU A 77 -1.78 -6.45 -13.81
CA LEU A 77 -1.03 -5.22 -14.10
C LEU A 77 -1.97 -4.05 -14.42
N GLU A 78 -3.02 -4.30 -15.19
CA GLU A 78 -4.03 -3.31 -15.54
C GLU A 78 -4.96 -3.00 -14.36
N GLU A 79 -5.71 -3.98 -13.85
CA GLU A 79 -6.79 -3.76 -12.89
C GLU A 79 -6.27 -3.33 -11.51
N ARG A 80 -5.10 -3.84 -11.08
CA ARG A 80 -4.59 -3.60 -9.72
C ARG A 80 -3.54 -2.50 -9.66
N TYR A 81 -2.65 -2.46 -10.64
CA TYR A 81 -1.53 -1.52 -10.67
C TYR A 81 -1.77 -0.36 -11.64
N HIS A 82 -2.89 -0.35 -12.36
CA HIS A 82 -3.29 0.70 -13.32
C HIS A 82 -2.18 1.00 -14.34
N LEU A 83 -1.43 -0.03 -14.75
CA LEU A 83 -0.36 0.12 -15.73
C LEU A 83 -0.96 0.11 -17.14
N PRO A 84 -0.72 1.16 -17.95
CA PRO A 84 -1.18 1.18 -19.34
C PRO A 84 -0.55 0.04 -20.14
N GLU A 85 -1.32 -0.56 -21.04
CA GLU A 85 -0.86 -1.65 -21.92
C GLU A 85 0.46 -1.29 -22.64
N GLY A 86 0.58 -0.05 -23.11
CA GLY A 86 1.80 0.43 -23.77
C GLY A 86 3.06 0.40 -22.89
N VAL A 87 2.91 0.60 -21.58
CA VAL A 87 4.04 0.53 -20.62
C VAL A 87 4.45 -0.94 -20.41
N VAL A 88 3.49 -1.84 -20.29
CA VAL A 88 3.75 -3.28 -20.16
C VAL A 88 4.42 -3.83 -21.43
N ALA A 89 3.88 -3.49 -22.60
CA ALA A 89 4.44 -3.89 -23.89
C ALA A 89 5.87 -3.35 -24.08
N GLN A 90 6.14 -2.11 -23.65
CA GLN A 90 7.50 -1.55 -23.70
C GLN A 90 8.48 -2.31 -22.81
N ALA A 91 8.10 -2.60 -21.56
CA ALA A 91 8.95 -3.37 -20.64
C ALA A 91 9.24 -4.80 -21.15
N GLN A 92 8.28 -5.43 -21.83
CA GLN A 92 8.47 -6.71 -22.49
C GLN A 92 9.45 -6.62 -23.67
N ARG A 93 9.35 -5.57 -24.50
CA ARG A 93 10.33 -5.31 -25.58
C ARG A 93 11.76 -5.11 -25.05
N GLU A 94 11.89 -4.56 -23.85
CA GLU A 94 13.18 -4.42 -23.14
C GLU A 94 13.66 -5.72 -22.48
N GLY A 95 12.96 -6.84 -22.70
CA GLY A 95 13.36 -8.17 -22.24
C GLY A 95 12.86 -8.55 -20.85
N SER A 96 11.99 -7.75 -20.24
CA SER A 96 11.38 -8.09 -18.94
C SER A 96 10.22 -9.05 -19.14
N SER A 97 10.19 -10.15 -18.38
CA SER A 97 9.03 -11.05 -18.39
C SER A 97 7.82 -10.43 -17.67
N LEU A 98 6.59 -10.85 -18.00
CA LEU A 98 5.37 -10.38 -17.30
C LEU A 98 5.45 -10.57 -15.79
N ALA A 99 6.06 -11.67 -15.34
CA ALA A 99 6.25 -11.95 -13.93
C ALA A 99 7.22 -10.96 -13.26
N GLU A 100 8.32 -10.58 -13.94
CA GLU A 100 9.22 -9.54 -13.45
C GLU A 100 8.55 -8.17 -13.43
N ILE A 101 7.73 -7.85 -14.43
CA ILE A 101 6.93 -6.62 -14.47
C ILE A 101 5.95 -6.58 -13.29
N LEU A 102 5.30 -7.70 -12.97
CA LEU A 102 4.38 -7.82 -11.82
C LEU A 102 5.09 -7.58 -10.48
N VAL A 103 6.26 -8.18 -10.26
CA VAL A 103 7.06 -7.94 -9.04
C VAL A 103 7.55 -6.50 -8.99
N ALA A 104 8.01 -5.95 -10.11
CA ALA A 104 8.45 -4.57 -10.19
C ALA A 104 7.30 -3.58 -9.93
N ALA A 105 6.10 -3.84 -10.46
CA ALA A 105 4.90 -3.05 -10.22
C ALA A 105 4.49 -3.08 -8.75
N ASN A 106 4.57 -4.25 -8.12
CA ASN A 106 4.29 -4.42 -6.70
C ASN A 106 5.26 -3.59 -5.83
N LEU A 107 6.57 -3.69 -6.08
CA LEU A 107 7.58 -2.90 -5.39
C LEU A 107 7.45 -1.40 -5.67
N SER A 108 7.19 -1.03 -6.93
CA SER A 108 6.95 0.35 -7.38
C SER A 108 5.80 0.99 -6.60
N ALA A 109 4.66 0.29 -6.51
CA ALA A 109 3.48 0.75 -5.79
C ALA A 109 3.74 0.89 -4.28
N ARG A 110 4.46 -0.06 -3.67
CA ARG A 110 4.78 -0.02 -2.22
C ARG A 110 5.82 1.04 -1.86
N ALA A 111 6.83 1.22 -2.70
CA ALA A 111 7.94 2.14 -2.44
C ALA A 111 7.67 3.58 -2.95
N GLY A 112 6.57 3.81 -3.68
CA GLY A 112 6.32 5.08 -4.36
C GLY A 112 7.40 5.42 -5.39
N ARG A 113 7.95 4.41 -6.07
CA ARG A 113 9.04 4.57 -7.05
C ARG A 113 8.53 4.34 -8.47
N PRO A 114 9.07 5.03 -9.49
CA PRO A 114 8.70 4.75 -10.89
C PRO A 114 9.02 3.29 -11.26
N LEU A 115 8.09 2.61 -11.94
CA LEU A 115 8.26 1.22 -12.41
C LEU A 115 9.58 1.03 -13.17
N VAL A 116 9.91 1.97 -14.05
CA VAL A 116 11.14 1.94 -14.86
C VAL A 116 12.41 1.89 -14.00
N ALA A 117 12.45 2.57 -12.86
CA ALA A 117 13.61 2.55 -11.97
C ALA A 117 13.78 1.18 -11.31
N VAL A 118 12.68 0.52 -10.96
CA VAL A 118 12.68 -0.83 -10.38
C VAL A 118 13.14 -1.87 -11.42
N LEU A 119 12.62 -1.78 -12.65
CA LEU A 119 13.03 -2.65 -13.75
C LEU A 119 14.50 -2.42 -14.14
N GLN A 120 14.97 -1.17 -14.17
CA GLN A 120 16.37 -0.85 -14.47
C GLN A 120 17.32 -1.43 -13.40
N ALA A 121 16.98 -1.34 -12.12
CA ALA A 121 17.74 -1.98 -11.05
C ALA A 121 17.82 -3.51 -11.25
N ARG A 122 16.72 -4.12 -11.70
CA ARG A 122 16.69 -5.55 -12.04
C ARG A 122 17.57 -5.89 -13.24
N GLN A 123 17.54 -5.08 -14.31
CA GLN A 123 18.36 -5.25 -15.51
C GLN A 123 19.86 -5.08 -15.22
N GLN A 124 20.23 -4.29 -14.22
CA GLN A 124 21.61 -4.18 -13.70
C GLN A 124 22.07 -5.42 -12.92
N GLY A 125 21.24 -6.47 -12.83
CA GLY A 125 21.56 -7.73 -12.20
C GLY A 125 21.31 -7.78 -10.70
N GLN A 126 20.66 -6.76 -10.13
CA GLN A 126 20.28 -6.80 -8.72
C GLN A 126 19.20 -7.87 -8.46
N GLU A 127 19.31 -8.56 -7.34
CA GLU A 127 18.29 -9.51 -6.89
C GLU A 127 17.10 -8.76 -6.27
N TRP A 128 15.91 -9.34 -6.39
CA TRP A 128 14.66 -8.71 -5.93
C TRP A 128 14.69 -8.31 -4.45
N GLN A 129 15.28 -9.15 -3.59
CA GLN A 129 15.47 -8.83 -2.17
C GLN A 129 16.41 -7.63 -1.95
N ALA A 130 17.42 -7.45 -2.80
CA ALA A 130 18.32 -6.31 -2.71
C ALA A 130 17.60 -5.01 -3.11
N ILE A 131 16.78 -5.07 -4.16
CA ILE A 131 15.95 -3.94 -4.62
C ILE A 131 14.90 -3.58 -3.55
N ALA A 132 14.22 -4.56 -2.95
CA ALA A 132 13.27 -4.30 -1.88
C ALA A 132 13.93 -3.63 -0.66
N ARG A 133 15.08 -4.16 -0.21
CA ARG A 133 15.84 -3.59 0.92
C ARG A 133 16.36 -2.19 0.63
N SER A 134 16.79 -1.89 -0.60
CA SER A 134 17.25 -0.54 -0.96
C SER A 134 16.12 0.50 -0.91
N TYR A 135 14.86 0.06 -1.01
CA TYR A 135 13.68 0.88 -0.79
C TYR A 135 13.11 0.82 0.63
N GLY A 136 13.80 0.14 1.57
CA GLY A 136 13.34 0.00 2.95
C GLY A 136 12.09 -0.89 3.10
N LEU A 137 11.83 -1.76 2.12
CA LEU A 137 10.71 -2.70 2.18
C LEU A 137 11.18 -4.05 2.75
N PRO A 138 10.35 -4.71 3.58
CA PRO A 138 10.66 -6.03 4.11
C PRO A 138 10.47 -7.10 3.02
N GLU A 139 11.00 -8.31 3.21
CA GLU A 139 11.02 -9.35 2.16
C GLU A 139 9.61 -9.81 1.75
N GLU A 140 8.66 -9.80 2.69
CA GLU A 140 7.26 -10.14 2.46
C GLU A 140 6.59 -9.19 1.46
N ALA A 141 7.14 -7.98 1.26
CA ALA A 141 6.66 -7.05 0.25
C ALA A 141 6.80 -7.59 -1.18
N LEU A 142 7.65 -8.58 -1.43
CA LEU A 142 7.81 -9.21 -2.74
C LEU A 142 6.61 -10.09 -3.11
N THR A 143 6.06 -10.80 -2.14
CA THR A 143 4.98 -11.78 -2.34
C THR A 143 3.59 -11.20 -2.04
N GLN A 144 3.52 -10.20 -1.16
CA GLN A 144 2.25 -9.58 -0.82
C GLN A 144 1.92 -8.46 -1.81
N PRO A 145 0.75 -8.53 -2.49
CA PRO A 145 0.34 -7.46 -3.39
C PRO A 145 0.22 -6.14 -2.64
N ALA A 146 0.65 -5.05 -3.26
CA ALA A 146 0.39 -3.69 -2.78
C ALA A 146 -1.12 -3.49 -2.67
N ALA A 147 -1.58 -2.68 -1.73
CA ALA A 147 -2.97 -2.22 -1.75
C ALA A 147 -3.24 -1.56 -3.13
N PRO A 148 -4.41 -1.81 -3.75
CA PRO A 148 -4.74 -1.18 -5.02
C PRO A 148 -4.61 0.33 -4.87
N ALA A 149 -3.94 0.97 -5.83
CA ALA A 149 -3.91 2.42 -5.85
C ALA A 149 -5.35 2.92 -6.07
N LEU A 150 -5.75 3.93 -5.29
CA LEU A 150 -7.02 4.59 -5.50
C LEU A 150 -7.07 5.17 -6.91
N PRO A 151 -8.22 5.11 -7.59
CA PRO A 151 -8.39 5.80 -8.86
C PRO A 151 -7.96 7.28 -8.75
N PRO A 152 -7.31 7.86 -9.78
CA PRO A 152 -6.83 9.25 -9.70
C PRO A 152 -7.92 10.27 -9.36
N ALA A 153 -9.16 10.02 -9.79
CA ALA A 153 -10.31 10.85 -9.45
C ALA A 153 -10.63 10.82 -7.95
N ASP A 154 -10.53 9.66 -7.31
CA ASP A 154 -10.76 9.52 -5.87
C ASP A 154 -9.60 10.09 -5.07
N GLU A 155 -8.34 9.88 -5.52
CA GLU A 155 -7.19 10.52 -4.89
C GLU A 155 -7.26 12.06 -4.99
N ALA A 156 -7.73 12.62 -6.10
CA ALA A 156 -7.98 14.06 -6.22
C ALA A 156 -9.08 14.54 -5.26
N ARG A 157 -10.18 13.79 -5.13
CA ARG A 157 -11.25 14.09 -4.17
C ARG A 157 -10.75 14.04 -2.72
N PHE A 158 -9.98 13.03 -2.35
CA PHE A 158 -9.41 12.93 -1.00
C PHE A 158 -8.44 14.07 -0.69
N ARG A 159 -7.62 14.48 -1.66
CA ARG A 159 -6.77 15.67 -1.51
C ARG A 159 -7.60 16.94 -1.28
N ALA A 160 -8.68 17.13 -2.05
CA ALA A 160 -9.58 18.25 -1.87
C ALA A 160 -10.22 18.26 -0.46
N VAL A 161 -10.63 17.09 0.04
CA VAL A 161 -11.15 16.94 1.42
C VAL A 161 -10.09 17.31 2.46
N LEU A 162 -8.87 16.80 2.33
CA LEU A 162 -7.74 17.10 3.22
C LEU A 162 -7.43 18.60 3.27
N GLU A 163 -7.42 19.26 2.12
CA GLU A 163 -7.15 20.69 2.04
C GLU A 163 -8.32 21.53 2.58
N GLN A 164 -9.54 21.28 2.12
CA GLN A 164 -10.70 22.12 2.43
C GLN A 164 -11.19 21.94 3.87
N GLN A 165 -11.24 20.70 4.36
CA GLN A 165 -11.87 20.40 5.65
C GLN A 165 -10.87 20.34 6.79
N PHE A 166 -9.71 19.73 6.52
CA PHE A 166 -8.68 19.54 7.53
C PHE A 166 -7.62 20.63 7.50
N ARG A 167 -7.66 21.55 6.51
CA ARG A 167 -6.65 22.59 6.30
C ARG A 167 -5.24 22.01 6.22
N LEU A 168 -5.11 20.79 5.73
CA LEU A 168 -3.84 20.10 5.59
C LEU A 168 -3.22 20.55 4.25
N PRO A 169 -2.11 21.32 4.24
CA PRO A 169 -1.57 21.87 3.00
C PRO A 169 -1.17 20.76 2.02
N GLU A 170 -1.37 20.97 0.71
CA GLU A 170 -1.00 19.98 -0.32
C GLU A 170 0.47 19.54 -0.19
N LEU A 171 1.37 20.48 0.17
CA LEU A 171 2.78 20.16 0.42
C LEU A 171 2.96 19.15 1.58
N THR A 172 2.15 19.24 2.64
CA THR A 172 2.19 18.27 3.74
C THR A 172 1.66 16.91 3.30
N VAL A 173 0.55 16.89 2.53
CA VAL A 173 0.03 15.63 1.97
C VAL A 173 1.06 14.97 1.06
N ALA A 174 1.69 15.73 0.16
CA ALA A 174 2.73 15.23 -0.74
C ALA A 174 3.97 14.72 0.01
N GLN A 175 4.39 15.38 1.10
CA GLN A 175 5.45 14.91 1.98
C GLN A 175 5.07 13.56 2.62
N LEU A 176 3.89 13.45 3.22
CA LEU A 176 3.42 12.20 3.83
C LEU A 176 3.28 11.07 2.80
N ARG A 177 2.83 11.37 1.57
CA ARG A 177 2.81 10.39 0.47
C ARG A 177 4.22 9.92 0.11
N ARG A 178 5.20 10.83 0.05
CA ARG A 178 6.62 10.50 -0.18
C ARG A 178 7.19 9.63 0.95
N ASP A 179 6.73 9.85 2.18
CA ASP A 179 7.11 9.05 3.34
C ASP A 179 6.45 7.65 3.34
N GLY A 180 5.58 7.37 2.37
CA GLY A 180 4.96 6.07 2.14
C GLY A 180 3.57 5.90 2.75
N PHE A 181 2.97 6.96 3.28
CA PHE A 181 1.58 6.91 3.75
C PHE A 181 0.60 6.98 2.57
N SER A 182 -0.49 6.23 2.63
CA SER A 182 -1.60 6.31 1.70
C SER A 182 -2.47 7.56 1.97
N VAL A 183 -3.18 8.05 0.96
CA VAL A 183 -4.10 9.20 1.14
C VAL A 183 -5.21 8.88 2.17
N VAL A 184 -5.58 7.60 2.27
CA VAL A 184 -6.56 7.08 3.23
C VAL A 184 -6.03 7.17 4.66
N GLU A 185 -4.78 6.75 4.89
CA GLU A 185 -4.13 6.89 6.20
C GLU A 185 -4.05 8.36 6.60
N ILE A 186 -3.67 9.24 5.67
CA ILE A 186 -3.59 10.68 5.91
C ILE A 186 -4.97 11.24 6.27
N LEU A 187 -6.03 10.85 5.55
CA LEU A 187 -7.40 11.26 5.85
C LEU A 187 -7.88 10.74 7.21
N ALA A 188 -7.62 9.46 7.53
CA ALA A 188 -7.96 8.89 8.82
C ALA A 188 -7.24 9.64 9.96
N ALA A 189 -5.95 9.96 9.78
CA ALA A 189 -5.18 10.72 10.77
C ALA A 189 -5.74 12.14 10.91
N ALA A 190 -6.06 12.81 9.81
CA ALA A 190 -6.66 14.13 9.81
C ALA A 190 -8.01 14.13 10.53
N ALA A 191 -8.85 13.12 10.28
CA ALA A 191 -10.13 12.93 10.96
C ALA A 191 -9.97 12.72 12.47
N LEU A 192 -8.98 11.92 12.88
CA LEU A 192 -8.74 11.62 14.30
C LEU A 192 -8.09 12.79 15.06
N THR A 193 -7.31 13.62 14.38
CA THR A 193 -6.57 14.74 15.00
C THR A 193 -7.24 16.11 14.82
N GLY A 194 -8.23 16.22 13.94
CA GLY A 194 -8.84 17.50 13.58
C GLY A 194 -8.04 18.32 12.55
N GLY A 195 -7.08 17.71 11.86
CA GLY A 195 -6.46 18.26 10.64
C GLY A 195 -5.14 19.04 10.79
N GLY A 196 -4.62 19.23 12.00
CA GLY A 196 -3.33 19.90 12.21
C GLY A 196 -2.14 19.13 11.58
N PRO A 197 -1.29 19.73 10.73
CA PRO A 197 -0.17 19.05 10.08
C PRO A 197 0.73 18.26 11.01
N ASP A 198 1.12 18.84 12.14
CA ASP A 198 2.01 18.20 13.12
C ASP A 198 1.32 17.07 13.87
N ALA A 199 0.03 17.24 14.20
CA ALA A 199 -0.75 16.20 14.86
C ALA A 199 -0.97 15.00 13.92
N VAL A 200 -1.29 15.25 12.65
CA VAL A 200 -1.42 14.22 11.60
C VAL A 200 -0.10 13.46 11.44
N ARG A 201 1.04 14.17 11.31
CA ARG A 201 2.36 13.54 11.23
C ARG A 201 2.64 12.70 12.47
N ALA A 202 2.51 13.27 13.67
CA ALA A 202 2.80 12.59 14.91
C ALA A 202 1.97 11.29 15.05
N LEU A 203 0.69 11.34 14.69
CA LEU A 203 -0.19 10.18 14.71
C LEU A 203 0.25 9.10 13.71
N LEU A 204 0.52 9.49 12.46
CA LEU A 204 0.94 8.56 11.40
C LEU A 204 2.28 7.87 11.72
N TYR A 205 3.27 8.66 12.15
CA TYR A 205 4.58 8.13 12.52
C TYR A 205 4.52 7.28 13.78
N GLY A 206 3.72 7.68 14.78
CA GLY A 206 3.48 6.89 15.98
C GLY A 206 2.82 5.55 15.66
N ALA A 207 1.79 5.56 14.81
CA ALA A 207 1.12 4.35 14.35
C ALA A 207 2.09 3.40 13.64
N ARG A 208 2.97 3.92 12.78
CA ARG A 208 4.00 3.12 12.08
C ARG A 208 5.05 2.51 13.02
N GLN A 209 5.29 3.13 14.17
CA GLN A 209 6.16 2.62 15.24
C GLN A 209 5.44 1.64 16.19
N GLY A 210 4.16 1.33 15.94
CA GLY A 210 3.38 0.40 16.76
C GLY A 210 2.61 1.03 17.92
N HIS A 211 2.67 2.35 18.09
CA HIS A 211 1.97 3.08 19.16
C HIS A 211 0.44 3.18 18.96
N GLY A 212 -0.09 2.61 17.87
CA GLY A 212 -1.52 2.69 17.53
C GLY A 212 -1.93 4.07 17.02
N TRP A 213 -3.24 4.31 16.85
CA TRP A 213 -3.76 5.61 16.39
C TRP A 213 -4.34 6.43 17.53
N GLN A 214 -3.67 6.43 18.68
CA GLN A 214 -3.99 7.37 19.75
C GLN A 214 -3.15 8.65 19.59
N PRO A 215 -3.75 9.84 19.78
CA PRO A 215 -2.97 11.07 19.89
C PRO A 215 -1.97 10.91 21.04
N VAL A 216 -0.69 11.15 20.78
CA VAL A 216 0.32 11.10 21.83
C VAL A 216 0.02 12.19 22.87
N PRO A 217 -0.19 11.83 24.15
CA PRO A 217 -0.45 12.82 25.20
C PRO A 217 0.69 13.83 25.26
N GLY A 218 0.37 15.13 25.19
CA GLY A 218 1.38 16.20 25.24
C GLY A 218 1.96 16.60 23.89
N SER A 219 1.59 15.95 22.78
CA SER A 219 1.89 16.50 21.45
C SER A 219 1.21 17.87 21.27
N PRO A 220 1.85 18.84 20.60
CA PRO A 220 1.20 20.09 20.21
C PRO A 220 -0.07 19.75 19.39
N GLY A 221 -1.25 19.97 19.99
CA GLY A 221 -2.55 19.56 19.41
C GLY A 221 -3.29 18.43 20.14
N ALA A 222 -2.72 17.82 21.20
CA ALA A 222 -3.38 16.75 21.95
C ALA A 222 -4.66 17.21 22.70
N ARG A 223 -4.81 18.53 22.96
CA ARG A 223 -6.02 19.38 23.16
C ARG A 223 -5.63 20.58 24.04
N PRO A 224 -6.09 21.81 23.74
CA PRO A 224 -7.48 22.16 23.98
C PRO A 224 -8.19 22.74 22.75
N GLN A 225 -9.47 22.38 22.61
CA GLN A 225 -10.53 23.22 22.04
C GLN A 225 -10.15 24.05 20.80
N ASN A 226 -10.14 23.43 19.62
CA ASN A 226 -10.72 24.17 18.50
C ASN A 226 -12.24 24.03 18.65
N THR A 227 -12.82 24.81 19.57
CA THR A 227 -14.28 24.99 19.71
C THR A 227 -14.85 25.71 18.49
N ALA A 228 -14.01 26.41 17.74
CA ALA A 228 -14.24 26.66 16.33
C ALA A 228 -13.88 25.39 15.53
N ARG A 229 -14.67 24.32 15.72
CA ARG A 229 -14.91 23.37 14.62
C ARG A 229 -15.23 24.28 13.43
N PRO A 230 -14.49 24.24 12.31
CA PRO A 230 -14.77 25.16 11.21
C PRO A 230 -16.26 25.10 10.93
N GLU A 231 -16.96 26.21 11.21
CA GLU A 231 -18.37 26.37 10.92
C GLU A 231 -18.50 26.17 9.42
N GLY A 232 -18.98 25.01 9.00
CA GLY A 232 -19.03 24.66 7.60
C GLY A 232 -19.26 23.18 7.37
N THR A 233 -18.44 22.30 7.96
CA THR A 233 -18.47 20.89 7.59
C THR A 233 -19.28 20.06 8.58
N THR A 234 -20.52 19.78 8.21
CA THR A 234 -21.38 18.86 8.96
C THR A 234 -20.85 17.43 8.83
N ALA A 235 -21.23 16.55 9.76
CA ALA A 235 -20.93 15.12 9.64
C ALA A 235 -21.47 14.52 8.32
N ASP A 236 -22.46 15.17 7.72
CA ASP A 236 -23.09 14.76 6.47
C ASP A 236 -22.20 15.02 5.24
N GLU A 237 -21.32 16.03 5.27
CA GLU A 237 -20.41 16.31 4.16
C GLU A 237 -19.29 15.26 4.05
N VAL A 238 -18.82 14.73 5.17
CA VAL A 238 -17.79 13.67 5.22
C VAL A 238 -18.37 12.26 5.07
N ALA A 239 -19.68 12.10 5.34
CA ALA A 239 -20.35 10.81 5.34
C ALA A 239 -20.16 10.00 4.04
N PRO A 240 -20.27 10.57 2.82
CA PRO A 240 -20.09 9.80 1.59
C PRO A 240 -18.68 9.23 1.45
N TYR A 241 -17.67 9.99 1.87
CA TYR A 241 -16.27 9.57 1.80
C TYR A 241 -15.95 8.48 2.80
N LEU A 242 -16.44 8.63 4.03
CA LEU A 242 -16.25 7.62 5.08
C LEU A 242 -17.04 6.35 4.77
N ARG A 243 -18.21 6.48 4.14
CA ARG A 243 -18.96 5.35 3.59
C ARG A 243 -18.17 4.64 2.49
N ALA A 244 -17.66 5.36 1.49
CA ALA A 244 -16.83 4.78 0.42
C ALA A 244 -15.58 4.10 1.00
N LEU A 245 -14.94 4.71 2.00
CA LEU A 245 -13.82 4.09 2.69
C LEU A 245 -14.23 2.77 3.38
N LEU A 246 -15.35 2.76 4.10
CA LEU A 246 -15.84 1.56 4.77
C LEU A 246 -16.26 0.46 3.78
N THR A 247 -16.86 0.81 2.64
CA THR A 247 -17.28 -0.17 1.64
C THR A 247 -16.12 -0.67 0.79
N ASP A 248 -15.31 0.24 0.27
CA ASP A 248 -14.36 -0.07 -0.80
C ASP A 248 -13.03 -0.56 -0.22
N TYR A 249 -12.58 0.05 0.89
CA TYR A 249 -11.35 -0.37 1.56
C TYR A 249 -11.62 -1.56 2.49
N TYR A 250 -12.60 -1.49 3.38
CA TYR A 250 -12.85 -2.60 4.32
C TYR A 250 -13.70 -3.73 3.74
N GLY A 251 -14.26 -3.57 2.54
CA GLY A 251 -15.15 -4.56 1.93
C GLY A 251 -16.47 -4.73 2.68
N LEU A 252 -16.91 -3.72 3.43
CA LEU A 252 -18.14 -3.81 4.21
C LEU A 252 -19.36 -3.63 3.30
N PRO A 253 -20.44 -4.41 3.49
CA PRO A 253 -21.68 -4.18 2.74
C PRO A 253 -22.21 -2.77 3.01
N ALA A 254 -22.57 -2.03 1.95
CA ALA A 254 -23.11 -0.67 2.07
C ALA A 254 -24.34 -0.58 3.00
N ALA A 255 -25.15 -1.64 3.03
CA ALA A 255 -26.29 -1.77 3.94
C ALA A 255 -25.86 -1.84 5.42
N GLU A 256 -24.80 -2.58 5.75
CA GLU A 256 -24.28 -2.65 7.13
C GLU A 256 -23.71 -1.29 7.57
N VAL A 257 -22.98 -0.61 6.69
CA VAL A 257 -22.42 0.72 6.98
C VAL A 257 -23.53 1.75 7.20
N THR A 258 -24.58 1.70 6.37
CA THR A 258 -25.74 2.60 6.48
C THR A 258 -26.51 2.35 7.78
N ALA A 259 -26.82 1.10 8.09
CA ALA A 259 -27.50 0.72 9.33
C ALA A 259 -26.70 1.11 10.58
N ALA A 260 -25.36 1.05 10.54
CA ALA A 260 -24.52 1.48 11.65
C ALA A 260 -24.50 3.00 11.83
N ALA A 261 -24.53 3.77 10.73
CA ALA A 261 -24.63 5.22 10.78
C ALA A 261 -26.01 5.70 11.27
N GLU A 262 -27.09 5.03 10.85
CA GLU A 262 -28.46 5.33 11.30
C GLU A 262 -28.69 5.06 12.79
N GLN A 263 -27.86 4.22 13.42
CA GLN A 263 -27.83 4.05 14.88
C GLN A 263 -27.25 5.28 15.62
N GLY A 264 -26.85 6.33 14.90
CA GLY A 264 -26.32 7.56 15.48
C GLY A 264 -24.86 7.44 15.93
N LEU A 265 -24.16 6.38 15.55
CA LEU A 265 -22.73 6.26 15.83
C LEU A 265 -21.94 7.26 14.99
N PRO A 266 -20.97 7.98 15.58
CA PRO A 266 -20.14 8.89 14.82
C PRO A 266 -19.29 8.11 13.82
N TRP A 267 -19.06 8.67 12.63
CA TRP A 267 -18.26 8.01 11.58
C TRP A 267 -16.86 7.61 12.04
N SER A 268 -16.25 8.36 12.97
CA SER A 268 -14.99 7.99 13.60
C SER A 268 -15.09 6.63 14.31
N ASP A 269 -16.18 6.38 15.04
CA ASP A 269 -16.40 5.10 15.72
C ASP A 269 -16.66 3.97 14.72
N LEU A 270 -17.30 4.26 13.58
CA LEU A 270 -17.48 3.27 12.51
C LEU A 270 -16.14 2.85 11.88
N LEU A 271 -15.21 3.80 11.68
CA LEU A 271 -13.86 3.49 11.22
C LEU A 271 -13.10 2.62 12.22
N VAL A 272 -13.15 2.96 13.51
CA VAL A 272 -12.50 2.16 14.56
C VAL A 272 -13.14 0.78 14.67
N ALA A 273 -14.46 0.67 14.51
CA ALA A 273 -15.16 -0.61 14.48
C ALA A 273 -14.70 -1.48 13.29
N ALA A 274 -14.53 -0.89 12.11
CA ALA A 274 -14.05 -1.58 10.92
C ALA A 274 -12.62 -2.09 11.08
N ASN A 275 -11.72 -1.25 11.64
CA ASN A 275 -10.36 -1.65 11.99
C ASN A 275 -10.32 -2.81 12.97
N ALA A 276 -11.08 -2.70 14.06
CA ALA A 276 -11.16 -3.75 15.08
C ALA A 276 -11.66 -5.07 14.48
N ALA A 277 -12.71 -5.00 13.66
CA ALA A 277 -13.28 -6.16 12.97
C ALA A 277 -12.26 -6.82 12.03
N ALA A 278 -11.54 -6.02 11.23
CA ALA A 278 -10.50 -6.51 10.32
C ALA A 278 -9.34 -7.18 11.08
N GLY A 279 -8.83 -6.54 12.13
CA GLY A 279 -7.75 -7.08 12.96
C GLY A 279 -8.14 -8.38 13.65
N SER A 280 -9.31 -8.41 14.29
CA SER A 280 -9.76 -9.57 15.06
C SER A 280 -10.36 -10.68 14.20
N GLY A 281 -10.72 -10.40 12.94
CA GLY A 281 -11.51 -11.30 12.09
C GLY A 281 -12.95 -11.49 12.58
N ARG A 282 -13.49 -10.57 13.38
CA ARG A 282 -14.88 -10.64 13.86
C ARG A 282 -15.80 -9.84 12.93
N PRO A 283 -17.11 -10.16 12.84
CA PRO A 283 -18.03 -9.39 12.01
C PRO A 283 -18.12 -7.92 12.47
N PHE A 284 -18.11 -6.99 11.51
CA PHE A 284 -18.26 -5.55 11.75
C PHE A 284 -19.50 -5.21 12.57
N ALA A 285 -20.66 -5.76 12.19
CA ALA A 285 -21.92 -5.59 12.93
C ALA A 285 -21.82 -5.94 14.42
N ARG A 286 -20.98 -6.93 14.79
CA ARG A 286 -20.78 -7.32 16.19
C ARG A 286 -19.98 -6.28 16.98
N VAL A 287 -18.97 -5.67 16.35
CA VAL A 287 -18.18 -4.60 16.98
C VAL A 287 -19.04 -3.35 17.15
N VAL A 288 -19.81 -3.01 16.11
CA VAL A 288 -20.78 -1.91 16.14
C VAL A 288 -21.81 -2.11 17.26
N SER A 289 -22.36 -3.32 17.43
CA SER A 289 -23.36 -3.58 18.48
C SER A 289 -22.78 -3.35 19.88
N TRP A 290 -21.56 -3.84 20.16
CA TRP A 290 -20.90 -3.57 21.44
C TRP A 290 -20.65 -2.09 21.68
N ARG A 291 -20.32 -1.33 20.61
CA ARG A 291 -20.15 0.10 20.73
C ARG A 291 -21.47 0.81 21.04
N ALA A 292 -22.56 0.41 20.37
CA ALA A 292 -23.91 0.92 20.63
C ALA A 292 -24.42 0.55 22.04
N GLU A 293 -24.00 -0.59 22.59
CA GLU A 293 -24.23 -0.99 24.00
C GLU A 293 -23.44 -0.15 25.02
N GLY A 294 -22.66 0.84 24.57
CA GLY A 294 -21.93 1.77 25.43
C GLY A 294 -20.55 1.27 25.87
N LEU A 295 -20.04 0.18 25.31
CA LEU A 295 -18.68 -0.27 25.64
C LEU A 295 -17.63 0.72 25.14
N GLY A 296 -16.62 0.94 25.98
CA GLY A 296 -15.41 1.67 25.60
C GLY A 296 -14.51 0.84 24.68
N TRP A 297 -13.73 1.50 23.83
CA TRP A 297 -12.82 0.84 22.88
C TRP A 297 -11.85 -0.15 23.55
N SER A 298 -11.29 0.19 24.71
CA SER A 298 -10.41 -0.73 25.46
C SER A 298 -11.13 -2.00 25.96
N GLN A 299 -12.44 -1.92 26.24
CA GLN A 299 -13.23 -3.11 26.59
C GLN A 299 -13.50 -3.97 25.35
N ILE A 300 -13.79 -3.33 24.21
CA ILE A 300 -14.00 -3.98 22.92
C ILE A 300 -12.71 -4.71 22.49
N GLU A 301 -11.55 -4.04 22.55
CA GLU A 301 -10.24 -4.65 22.22
C GLU A 301 -9.96 -5.92 23.01
N ARG A 302 -10.16 -5.87 24.34
CA ARG A 302 -10.00 -7.07 25.20
C ARG A 302 -10.95 -8.20 24.80
N ARG A 303 -12.20 -7.89 24.47
CA ARG A 303 -13.18 -8.91 24.00
C ARG A 303 -12.78 -9.50 22.65
N LEU A 304 -12.12 -8.72 21.81
CA LEU A 304 -11.65 -9.14 20.50
C LEU A 304 -10.31 -9.89 20.55
N GLY A 305 -9.62 -9.90 21.69
CA GLY A 305 -8.26 -10.43 21.81
C GLY A 305 -7.22 -9.56 21.09
N LEU A 306 -7.50 -8.27 20.91
CA LEU A 306 -6.57 -7.30 20.35
C LEU A 306 -5.68 -6.74 21.47
N ASP A 307 -4.46 -6.35 21.11
CA ASP A 307 -3.60 -5.58 22.01
C ASP A 307 -4.14 -4.15 22.19
N ALA A 308 -3.61 -3.43 23.18
CA ALA A 308 -4.05 -2.07 23.47
C ALA A 308 -3.78 -1.16 22.26
N GLY A 309 -4.84 -0.50 21.76
CA GLY A 309 -4.77 0.29 20.53
C GLY A 309 -4.86 -0.56 19.25
N GLY A 310 -5.06 -1.87 19.34
CA GLY A 310 -5.19 -2.77 18.21
C GLY A 310 -6.44 -2.51 17.35
N ALA A 311 -7.52 -1.96 17.93
CA ALA A 311 -8.71 -1.51 17.19
C ALA A 311 -8.46 -0.23 16.40
N LEU A 312 -7.43 0.51 16.77
CA LEU A 312 -7.06 1.76 16.10
C LEU A 312 -6.09 1.50 14.95
N ARG A 313 -5.32 0.40 14.98
CA ARG A 313 -4.41 0.02 13.89
C ARG A 313 -5.18 -0.25 12.59
N LEU A 314 -4.71 0.36 11.51
CA LEU A 314 -5.18 0.10 10.17
C LEU A 314 -4.75 -1.30 9.75
N HIS A 315 -5.69 -2.23 9.80
CA HIS A 315 -5.46 -3.58 9.30
C HIS A 315 -5.79 -3.60 7.82
N ALA A 316 -4.96 -4.30 7.04
CA ALA A 316 -5.37 -4.62 5.68
C ALA A 316 -6.69 -5.41 5.75
N PRO A 317 -7.71 -5.07 4.94
CA PRO A 317 -8.94 -5.84 4.89
C PRO A 317 -8.61 -7.31 4.65
N LYS A 318 -9.04 -8.18 5.55
CA LYS A 318 -9.02 -9.62 5.28
C LYS A 318 -10.00 -9.85 4.14
N LYS A 319 -9.49 -10.23 2.97
CA LYS A 319 -10.35 -10.63 1.85
C LYS A 319 -11.24 -11.76 2.35
N ARG A 320 -12.56 -11.51 2.34
CA ARG A 320 -13.57 -12.56 2.56
C ARG A 320 -13.53 -13.54 1.40
#